data_AF-A0A6N0ZEJ8-F1
#
_entry.id   AF-A0A6N0ZEJ8-F1
#
_cell.length_a   1.000
_cell.length_b   1.000
_cell.length_c   1.000
_cell.angle_alpha   90.00
_cell.angle_beta   90.00
_cell.angle_gamma   90.00
#
_symmetry.space_group_name_H-M   'P 1'
#
loop_
_entity.id
_entity.type
_entity.pdbx_description
1 polymer ?
#
loop_
_entity_poly.entity_id
_entity_poly.type
_entity_poly.pdbx_seq_one_letter_code
_entity_poly.pdbx_strand_id
1 'polypeptide(L)'
;MHRFYRAQITPFGPSAVVITTAFQNAGGYYKGESFCIFPEPHPGRAFTEIKFDQKTFAESPIALTDEFMLEEALGQAKIDLALHIQEQYSGKEFLLPPGELRLEQVNVQFLVHLRVQGAGDFLWDIQNKTKCYDLQKVLEPLFKLPTLTRNRMSD
;
A
#
# COMPACT_ATOMS: atom_id res chain seq x y z
N MET A 1 4.07 12.20 -6.04
CA MET A 1 2.64 11.82 -5.91
C MET A 1 2.47 10.50 -5.15
N HIS A 2 1.34 10.28 -4.48
CA HIS A 2 1.02 9.01 -3.82
C HIS A 2 -0.49 8.74 -3.79
N ARG A 3 -0.88 7.48 -3.66
CA ARG A 3 -2.26 7.04 -3.47
C ARG A 3 -2.33 5.98 -2.39
N PHE A 4 -3.43 5.97 -1.65
CA PHE A 4 -3.73 4.99 -0.62
C PHE A 4 -4.93 4.17 -1.06
N TYR A 5 -4.91 2.88 -0.77
CA TYR A 5 -6.01 1.98 -1.04
C TYR A 5 -6.23 1.06 0.15
N ARG A 6 -7.48 0.61 0.27
CA ARG A 6 -7.83 -0.57 1.06
C ARG A 6 -8.24 -1.69 0.12
N ALA A 7 -7.85 -2.91 0.45
CA ALA A 7 -8.27 -4.11 -0.25
C ALA A 7 -8.94 -5.07 0.74
N GLN A 8 -10.17 -5.48 0.42
CA GLN A 8 -10.88 -6.47 1.22
C GLN A 8 -10.52 -7.88 0.74
N ILE A 9 -9.62 -8.56 1.45
CA ILE A 9 -9.19 -9.93 1.11
C ILE A 9 -10.24 -10.96 1.57
N THR A 10 -10.85 -10.73 2.73
CA THR A 10 -11.88 -11.58 3.32
C THR A 10 -13.13 -10.74 3.67
N PRO A 11 -14.34 -11.33 3.68
CA PRO A 11 -15.54 -10.63 4.14
C PRO A 11 -15.46 -10.19 5.61
N PHE A 12 -14.60 -10.84 6.40
CA PHE A 12 -14.44 -10.62 7.83
C PHE A 12 -13.01 -10.18 8.14
N GLY A 13 -12.84 -9.25 9.08
CA GLY A 13 -11.53 -8.82 9.55
C GLY A 13 -11.03 -7.52 8.92
N PRO A 14 -9.80 -7.10 9.27
CA PRO A 14 -9.18 -5.88 8.77
C PRO A 14 -8.90 -5.95 7.26
N SER A 15 -8.99 -4.80 6.59
CA SER A 15 -8.59 -4.68 5.17
C SER A 15 -7.08 -4.61 5.03
N ALA A 16 -6.55 -5.17 3.94
CA ALA A 16 -5.19 -4.90 3.53
C ALA A 16 -5.02 -3.44 3.11
N VAL A 17 -3.83 -2.91 3.35
CA VAL A 17 -3.46 -1.54 2.98
C VAL A 17 -2.52 -1.61 1.79
N VAL A 18 -2.82 -0.84 0.75
CA VAL A 18 -1.89 -0.63 -0.36
C VAL A 18 -1.54 0.85 -0.45
N ILE A 19 -0.25 1.15 -0.55
CA ILE A 19 0.24 2.50 -0.83
C ILE A 19 1.03 2.44 -2.12
N THR A 20 0.72 3.33 -3.07
CA THR A 20 1.53 3.50 -4.28
C THR A 20 2.12 4.90 -4.32
N THR A 21 3.33 5.02 -4.84
CA THR A 21 4.00 6.32 -5.03
C THR A 21 4.52 6.44 -6.44
N ALA A 22 4.65 7.67 -6.90
CA ALA A 22 5.37 8.05 -8.10
C ALA A 22 6.20 9.30 -7.83
N PHE A 23 7.46 9.29 -8.25
CA PHE A 23 8.38 10.41 -8.07
C PHE A 23 9.57 10.30 -9.02
N GLN A 24 10.29 11.40 -9.19
CA GLN A 24 11.56 11.43 -9.89
C GLN A 24 12.70 11.51 -8.88
N ASN A 25 13.81 10.82 -9.16
CA ASN A 25 15.03 11.02 -8.38
C ASN A 25 15.93 12.11 -9.00
N ALA A 26 16.96 12.54 -8.27
CA ALA A 26 17.94 13.53 -8.74
C ALA A 26 18.68 13.13 -10.05
N GLY A 27 18.64 11.86 -10.43
CA GLY A 27 19.20 11.35 -11.68
C GLY A 27 18.24 11.40 -12.87
N GLY A 28 17.04 11.98 -12.72
CA GLY A 28 16.03 12.08 -13.79
C GLY A 28 15.30 10.76 -14.09
N TYR A 29 15.38 9.77 -13.19
CA TYR A 29 14.64 8.51 -13.35
C TYR A 29 13.25 8.64 -12.75
N TYR A 30 12.24 8.21 -13.50
CA TYR A 30 10.89 8.00 -12.99
C TYR A 30 10.87 6.72 -12.15
N LYS A 31 10.29 6.82 -10.97
CA LYS A 31 10.17 5.73 -10.01
C LYS A 31 8.75 5.57 -9.55
N GLY A 32 8.37 4.32 -9.35
CA GLY A 32 7.13 3.92 -8.69
C GLY A 32 7.46 3.01 -7.53
N GLU A 33 6.71 3.09 -6.44
CA GLU A 33 6.80 2.14 -5.34
C GLU A 33 5.40 1.61 -5.02
N SER A 34 5.31 0.33 -4.65
CA SER A 34 4.11 -0.25 -4.05
C SER A 34 4.45 -0.86 -2.69
N PHE A 35 3.55 -0.64 -1.73
CA PHE A 35 3.61 -1.21 -0.40
C PHE A 35 2.29 -1.91 -0.12
N CYS A 36 2.30 -3.24 -0.05
CA CYS A 36 1.15 -4.05 0.34
C CYS A 36 1.32 -4.54 1.78
N ILE A 37 0.34 -4.26 2.62
CA ILE A 37 0.29 -4.69 4.02
C ILE A 37 -0.90 -5.62 4.18
N PHE A 38 -0.62 -6.89 4.46
CA PHE A 38 -1.61 -7.92 4.70
C PHE A 38 -1.80 -8.05 6.22
N PRO A 39 -3.04 -7.92 6.72
CA PRO A 39 -3.31 -7.99 8.13
C PRO A 39 -3.58 -9.45 8.57
N GLU A 40 -3.83 -9.64 9.87
CA GLU A 40 -4.34 -10.90 10.40
C GLU A 40 -5.60 -11.37 9.64
N PRO A 41 -5.79 -12.70 9.44
CA PRO A 41 -5.11 -13.81 10.11
C PRO A 41 -3.82 -14.31 9.41
N HIS A 42 -3.47 -13.74 8.26
CA HIS A 42 -2.29 -14.12 7.49
C HIS A 42 -1.41 -12.87 7.30
N PRO A 43 -0.76 -12.38 8.36
CA PRO A 43 -0.01 -11.13 8.31
C PRO A 43 1.18 -11.26 7.37
N GLY A 44 1.45 -10.19 6.62
CA GLY A 44 2.54 -10.17 5.65
C GLY A 44 2.74 -8.80 5.05
N ARG A 45 3.85 -8.63 4.33
CA ARG A 45 4.18 -7.37 3.66
C ARG A 45 4.89 -7.65 2.35
N ALA A 46 4.56 -6.91 1.30
CA ALA A 46 5.28 -6.93 0.03
C ALA A 46 5.63 -5.49 -0.36
N PHE A 47 6.91 -5.23 -0.64
CA PHE A 47 7.44 -3.91 -0.97
C PHE A 47 8.20 -3.98 -2.29
N THR A 48 7.73 -3.24 -3.28
CA THR A 48 8.25 -3.30 -4.64
C THR A 48 8.62 -1.90 -5.13
N GLU A 49 9.79 -1.78 -5.78
CA GLU A 49 10.24 -0.55 -6.44
C GLU A 49 10.35 -0.81 -7.94
N ILE A 50 9.76 0.07 -8.73
CA ILE A 50 9.82 0.09 -10.19
C ILE A 50 10.62 1.33 -10.59
N LYS A 51 11.51 1.17 -11.57
CA LYS A 51 12.34 2.26 -12.06
C LYS A 51 12.39 2.20 -13.58
N PHE A 52 12.14 3.33 -14.22
CA PHE A 52 12.36 3.51 -15.65
C PHE A 52 13.36 4.62 -15.90
N ASP A 53 14.21 4.40 -16.89
CA ASP A 53 15.09 5.42 -17.40
C ASP A 53 14.41 6.15 -18.56
N GLN A 54 14.53 7.48 -18.53
CA GLN A 54 13.94 8.33 -19.56
C GLN A 54 14.50 8.04 -20.96
N LYS A 55 15.72 7.46 -21.04
CA LYS A 55 16.39 7.14 -22.31
C LYS A 55 15.80 5.92 -22.99
N THR A 56 15.59 4.79 -22.28
CA THR A 56 14.92 3.62 -22.87
C THR A 56 13.47 3.90 -23.25
N PHE A 57 12.82 4.88 -22.61
CA PHE A 57 11.47 5.32 -22.98
C PHE A 57 11.42 6.47 -24.00
N ALA A 58 12.56 7.03 -24.42
CA ALA A 58 12.59 8.18 -25.33
C ALA A 58 11.97 7.88 -26.71
N GLU A 59 12.02 6.61 -27.13
CA GLU A 59 11.45 6.13 -28.39
C GLU A 59 10.04 5.54 -28.20
N SER A 60 9.53 5.52 -26.98
CA SER A 60 8.19 5.00 -26.67
C SER A 60 7.11 6.00 -27.09
N PRO A 61 6.01 5.55 -27.70
CA PRO A 61 4.83 6.41 -27.92
C PRO A 61 4.12 6.77 -26.60
N ILE A 62 4.49 6.14 -25.49
CA ILE A 62 3.91 6.35 -24.17
C ILE A 62 4.76 7.37 -23.40
N ALA A 63 4.11 8.45 -22.96
CA ALA A 63 4.74 9.43 -22.09
C ALA A 63 4.93 8.86 -20.67
N LEU A 64 6.18 8.83 -20.20
CA LEU A 64 6.46 8.58 -18.78
C LEU A 64 5.97 9.77 -17.95
N THR A 65 4.94 9.52 -17.13
CA THR A 65 4.32 10.50 -16.24
C THR A 65 4.21 9.92 -14.84
N ASP A 66 4.01 10.78 -13.84
CA ASP A 66 3.73 10.32 -12.48
C ASP A 66 2.46 9.44 -12.43
N GLU A 67 1.46 9.74 -13.26
CA GLU A 67 0.24 8.94 -13.35
C GLU A 67 0.52 7.53 -13.90
N PHE A 68 1.28 7.45 -14.99
CA PHE A 68 1.74 6.16 -15.53
C PHE A 68 2.50 5.35 -14.47
N MET A 69 3.40 5.99 -13.72
CA MET A 69 4.13 5.30 -12.65
C MET A 69 3.24 4.82 -11.51
N LEU A 70 2.18 5.57 -11.17
CA LEU A 70 1.21 5.12 -10.18
C LEU A 70 0.39 3.93 -10.67
N GLU A 71 0.03 3.91 -11.95
CA GLU A 71 -0.67 2.77 -12.56
C GLU A 71 0.20 1.52 -12.57
N GLU A 72 1.48 1.64 -12.94
CA GLU A 72 2.44 0.52 -12.90
C GLU A 72 2.67 0.01 -11.48
N ALA A 73 2.83 0.92 -10.50
CA ALA A 73 2.94 0.55 -9.09
C ALA A 73 1.66 -0.13 -8.57
N LEU A 74 0.48 0.33 -8.98
CA LEU A 74 -0.79 -0.31 -8.65
C LEU A 74 -0.91 -1.69 -9.31
N GLY A 75 -0.42 -1.84 -10.54
CA GLY A 75 -0.32 -3.12 -11.23
C GLY A 75 0.50 -4.13 -10.44
N GLN A 76 1.69 -3.75 -9.98
CA GLN A 76 2.52 -4.61 -9.12
C GLN A 76 1.84 -4.93 -7.79
N ALA A 77 1.19 -3.95 -7.15
CA ALA A 77 0.44 -4.20 -5.92
C ALA A 77 -0.68 -5.23 -6.10
N LYS A 78 -1.38 -5.22 -7.24
CA LYS A 78 -2.41 -6.21 -7.57
C LYS A 78 -1.82 -7.61 -7.76
N ILE A 79 -0.64 -7.72 -8.36
CA ILE A 79 0.09 -8.99 -8.49
C ILE A 79 0.48 -9.50 -7.10
N ASP A 80 1.07 -8.65 -6.26
CA ASP A 80 1.46 -9.01 -4.89
C ASP A 80 0.26 -9.47 -4.05
N LEU A 81 -0.89 -8.80 -4.18
CA LEU A 81 -2.15 -9.20 -3.54
C LEU A 81 -2.63 -10.57 -4.05
N ALA A 82 -2.61 -10.80 -5.36
CA ALA A 82 -3.04 -12.06 -5.95
C ALA A 82 -2.14 -13.22 -5.50
N LEU A 83 -0.83 -13.02 -5.47
CA LEU A 83 0.14 -14.00 -4.97
C LEU A 83 -0.12 -14.32 -3.49
N HIS A 84 -0.31 -13.31 -2.65
CA HIS A 84 -0.62 -13.53 -1.24
C HIS A 84 -1.92 -14.34 -1.05
N ILE A 85 -2.97 -14.01 -1.80
CA ILE A 85 -4.24 -14.75 -1.77
C ILE A 85 -4.01 -16.20 -2.19
N GLN A 86 -3.31 -16.42 -3.29
CA GLN A 86 -3.01 -17.75 -3.80
C GLN A 86 -2.23 -18.59 -2.77
N GLU A 87 -1.22 -18.02 -2.12
CA GLU A 87 -0.38 -18.72 -1.15
C GLU A 87 -1.11 -19.05 0.16
N GLN A 88 -1.87 -18.10 0.71
CA GLN A 88 -2.42 -18.21 2.06
C GLN A 88 -3.85 -18.79 2.10
N TYR A 89 -4.58 -18.68 0.99
CA TYR A 89 -5.99 -19.04 0.89
C TYR A 89 -6.29 -20.15 -0.13
N SER A 90 -5.27 -20.79 -0.71
CA SER A 90 -5.49 -22.03 -1.47
C SER A 90 -6.13 -23.10 -0.58
N GLY A 91 -7.23 -23.69 -1.04
CA GLY A 91 -8.06 -24.62 -0.28
C GLY A 91 -8.97 -23.97 0.77
N LYS A 92 -9.00 -22.63 0.85
CA LYS A 92 -9.86 -21.84 1.74
C LYS A 92 -10.63 -20.76 0.97
N GLU A 93 -10.96 -21.03 -0.28
CA GLU A 93 -11.58 -20.06 -1.20
C GLU A 93 -12.94 -19.56 -0.68
N PHE A 94 -13.62 -20.34 0.15
CA PHE A 94 -14.87 -19.94 0.81
C PHE A 94 -14.72 -18.76 1.80
N LEU A 95 -13.49 -18.42 2.20
CA LEU A 95 -13.18 -17.24 3.02
C LEU A 95 -12.99 -15.97 2.19
N LEU A 96 -12.89 -16.08 0.87
CA LEU A 96 -12.71 -14.95 -0.02
C LEU A 96 -14.08 -14.36 -0.42
N PRO A 97 -14.19 -13.04 -0.59
CA PRO A 97 -15.40 -12.44 -1.12
C PRO A 97 -15.64 -12.92 -2.56
N PRO A 98 -16.91 -13.09 -2.98
CA PRO A 98 -17.21 -13.48 -4.35
C PRO A 98 -16.82 -12.35 -5.33
N GLY A 99 -16.21 -12.74 -6.45
CA GLY A 99 -15.80 -11.82 -7.52
C GLY A 99 -14.34 -11.38 -7.45
N GLU A 100 -14.01 -10.32 -8.19
CA GLU A 100 -12.65 -9.78 -8.25
C GLU A 100 -12.29 -9.01 -6.97
N LEU A 101 -11.01 -9.08 -6.59
CA LEU A 101 -10.46 -8.32 -5.49
C LEU A 101 -10.63 -6.81 -5.75
N ARG A 102 -11.38 -6.15 -4.87
CA ARG A 102 -11.64 -4.71 -4.98
C ARG A 102 -10.59 -3.93 -4.20
N LEU A 103 -9.84 -3.09 -4.92
CA LEU A 103 -9.03 -2.03 -4.33
C LEU A 103 -9.81 -0.73 -4.37
N GLU A 104 -10.15 -0.20 -3.21
CA GLU A 104 -10.83 1.09 -3.08
C GLU A 104 -9.80 2.15 -2.69
N GLN A 105 -9.73 3.22 -3.48
CA GLN A 105 -8.89 4.36 -3.13
C GLN A 105 -9.45 5.07 -1.90
N VAL A 106 -8.58 5.34 -0.94
CA VAL A 106 -8.89 6.01 0.31
C VAL A 106 -7.99 7.22 0.51
N ASN A 107 -8.35 8.07 1.47
CA ASN A 107 -7.57 9.23 1.85
C ASN A 107 -6.68 8.93 3.08
N VAL A 108 -5.83 9.89 3.45
CA VAL A 108 -4.91 9.75 4.59
C VAL A 108 -5.63 9.50 5.92
N GLN A 109 -6.90 9.90 6.05
CA GLN A 109 -7.71 9.66 7.25
C GLN A 109 -7.84 8.16 7.55
N PHE A 110 -7.81 7.31 6.52
CA PHE A 110 -7.76 5.86 6.73
C PHE A 110 -6.50 5.42 7.51
N LEU A 111 -5.32 5.95 7.16
CA LEU A 111 -4.07 5.67 7.86
C LEU A 111 -4.07 6.26 9.28
N VAL A 112 -4.64 7.46 9.45
CA VAL A 112 -4.86 8.07 10.77
C VAL A 112 -5.67 7.13 11.66
N HIS A 113 -6.79 6.59 11.16
CA HIS A 113 -7.61 5.66 11.91
C HIS A 113 -6.85 4.39 12.30
N LEU A 114 -6.09 3.80 11.38
CA LEU A 114 -5.27 2.62 11.69
C LEU A 114 -4.23 2.92 12.78
N ARG A 115 -3.54 4.07 12.69
CA ARG A 115 -2.56 4.49 13.69
C ARG A 115 -3.19 4.70 15.06
N VAL A 116 -4.28 5.45 15.11
CA VAL A 116 -5.00 5.76 16.35
C VAL A 116 -5.61 4.50 16.97
N GLN A 117 -5.97 3.49 16.17
CA GLN A 117 -6.48 2.20 16.66
C GLN A 117 -5.37 1.21 17.08
N GLY A 118 -4.09 1.55 16.89
CA GLY A 118 -2.96 0.66 17.21
C GLY A 118 -2.68 -0.42 16.15
N ALA A 119 -3.28 -0.30 14.96
CA ALA A 119 -3.05 -1.19 13.82
C ALA A 119 -2.05 -0.60 12.80
N GLY A 120 -1.44 0.55 13.10
CA GLY A 120 -0.62 1.33 12.17
C GLY A 120 0.90 1.15 12.30
N ASP A 121 1.38 0.12 12.98
CA ASP A 121 2.83 -0.05 13.23
C ASP A 121 3.65 -0.21 11.94
N PHE A 122 3.04 -0.79 10.90
CA PHE A 122 3.63 -0.92 9.57
C PHE A 122 4.01 0.42 8.93
N LEU A 123 3.41 1.53 9.36
CA LEU A 123 3.69 2.86 8.81
C LEU A 123 5.17 3.24 9.04
N TRP A 124 5.79 2.74 10.11
CA TRP A 124 7.20 2.96 10.39
C TRP A 124 8.10 2.27 9.36
N ASP A 125 7.75 1.05 8.93
CA ASP A 125 8.51 0.33 7.91
C ASP A 125 8.40 1.04 6.56
N ILE A 126 7.22 1.54 6.21
CA ILE A 126 7.01 2.32 4.98
C ILE A 126 7.83 3.61 5.04
N GLN A 127 7.78 4.35 6.15
CA GLN A 127 8.57 5.57 6.36
C GLN A 127 10.07 5.36 6.11
N ASN A 128 10.61 4.25 6.61
CA ASN A 128 12.04 3.94 6.52
C ASN A 128 12.47 3.37 5.17
N LYS A 129 11.54 2.84 4.37
CA LYS A 129 11.83 2.18 3.09
C LYS A 129 11.49 3.02 1.87
N THR A 130 10.47 3.88 1.95
CA THR A 130 10.07 4.71 0.82
C THR A 130 11.15 5.74 0.50
N LYS A 131 11.44 5.91 -0.79
CA LYS A 131 12.28 6.99 -1.33
C LYS A 131 11.44 8.17 -1.80
N CYS A 132 10.10 8.07 -1.72
CA CYS A 132 9.17 9.16 -2.04
C CYS A 132 9.09 10.15 -0.88
N TYR A 133 9.73 11.31 -1.03
CA TYR A 133 9.75 12.35 0.00
C TYR A 133 8.35 12.88 0.34
N ASP A 134 7.44 12.97 -0.64
CA ASP A 134 6.06 13.40 -0.39
C ASP A 134 5.33 12.43 0.54
N LEU A 135 5.54 11.11 0.36
CA LEU A 135 4.95 10.11 1.25
C LEU A 135 5.55 10.22 2.65
N GLN A 136 6.86 10.41 2.78
CA GLN A 136 7.51 10.61 4.08
C GLN A 136 6.91 11.79 4.85
N LYS A 137 6.66 12.91 4.16
CA LYS A 137 6.01 14.09 4.75
C LYS A 137 4.58 13.83 5.22
N VAL A 138 3.84 13.00 4.51
CA VAL A 138 2.46 12.66 4.89
C VAL A 138 2.43 11.71 6.09
N LEU A 139 3.40 10.81 6.20
CA LEU A 139 3.49 9.84 7.28
C LEU A 139 4.04 10.45 8.58
N GLU A 140 4.99 11.38 8.51
CA GLU A 140 5.66 11.95 9.69
C GLU A 140 4.69 12.46 10.78
N PRO A 141 3.64 13.23 10.47
CA PRO A 141 2.69 13.71 11.48
C PRO A 141 1.91 12.58 12.16
N LEU A 142 1.70 11.45 11.47
CA LEU A 142 0.92 10.32 12.00
C LEU A 142 1.59 9.70 13.22
N PHE A 143 2.92 9.73 13.30
CA PHE A 143 3.66 9.15 14.42
C PHE A 143 3.51 9.94 15.71
N LYS A 144 3.08 11.20 15.63
CA LYS A 144 2.80 12.07 16.78
C LYS A 144 1.39 11.87 17.34
N LEU A 145 0.54 11.09 16.65
CA LEU A 145 -0.82 10.83 17.10
C LEU A 145 -0.84 9.79 18.24
N PRO A 146 -1.65 10.01 19.28
CA PRO A 146 -1.82 9.04 20.34
C PRO A 146 -2.59 7.81 19.85
N THR A 147 -2.28 6.66 20.43
CA THR A 147 -3.07 5.43 20.25
C THR A 147 -4.19 5.38 21.29
N LEU A 148 -5.39 4.98 20.88
CA LEU A 148 -6.52 4.77 21.76
C LEU A 148 -6.21 3.64 22.73
N THR A 149 -6.27 3.94 24.03
CA THR A 149 -6.19 2.92 25.08
C THR A 149 -7.57 2.30 25.25
N ARG A 150 -7.71 1.00 24.96
CA ARG A 150 -8.93 0.25 25.26
C ARG A 150 -8.83 -0.34 26.66
N ASN A 151 -9.55 0.27 27.60
CA ASN A 151 -9.78 -0.34 28.90
C ASN A 151 -10.97 -1.28 28.79
N ARG A 152 -10.79 -2.57 29.11
CA ARG A 152 -11.93 -3.47 29.32
C ARG A 152 -12.65 -2.98 30.58
N MET A 153 -13.93 -2.64 30.45
CA MET A 153 -14.78 -2.55 31.62
C MET A 153 -14.97 -3.98 32.11
N SER A 154 -14.41 -4.29 33.27
CA SER A 154 -14.71 -5.53 34.00
C SER A 154 -16.11 -5.39 34.59
N ASP A 155 -17.00 -6.31 34.20
CA ASP A 155 -18.27 -6.56 34.88
C ASP A 155 -18.04 -7.16 36.27
#